data_AF-A0A8T4RYE4-F1
#
_entry.id   AF-A0A8T4RYE4-F1
#
_cell.length_a   1.000
_cell.length_b   1.000
_cell.length_c   1.000
_cell.angle_alpha   90.00
_cell.angle_beta   90.00
_cell.angle_gamma   90.00
#
_symmetry.space_group_name_H-M   'P 1'
#
loop_
_entity.id
_entity.type
_entity.pdbx_description
1 polymer ?
#
loop_
_entity_poly.entity_id
_entity_poly.type
_entity_poly.pdbx_seq_one_letter_code
_entity_poly.pdbx_strand_id
1 'polypeptide(L)'
;MENSDILVASVSGPLDNEFDEGMKTFSHKKFDWEKIKSNCKKFYVFHSNNDPYIPLKDAENLARELGVGLTLIRNGKHLNRDAGYAKFRELLEAVKKIL
;
A
#
# COMPACT_ATOMS: atom_id res chain seq x y z
N MET A 1 -21.72 -7.65 -0.25
CA MET A 1 -20.70 -6.71 -0.74
C MET A 1 -19.53 -7.53 -1.24
N GLU A 2 -18.96 -7.15 -2.38
CA GLU A 2 -17.71 -7.76 -2.84
C GLU A 2 -16.56 -7.30 -1.95
N ASN A 3 -15.69 -8.23 -1.54
CA ASN A 3 -14.54 -7.89 -0.72
C ASN A 3 -13.61 -6.95 -1.49
N SER A 4 -13.26 -5.83 -0.88
CA SER A 4 -12.33 -4.83 -1.41
C SER A 4 -11.30 -4.48 -0.34
N ASP A 5 -10.08 -4.21 -0.75
CA ASP A 5 -8.97 -3.84 0.14
C ASP A 5 -8.34 -2.53 -0.31
N ILE A 6 -7.97 -1.68 0.65
CA ILE A 6 -7.32 -0.40 0.40
C ILE A 6 -6.01 -0.37 1.20
N LEU A 7 -4.91 -0.42 0.45
CA LEU A 7 -3.54 -0.51 0.96
C LEU A 7 -2.90 0.88 0.88
N VAL A 8 -2.63 1.47 2.04
CA VAL A 8 -2.03 2.82 2.15
C VAL A 8 -0.66 2.67 2.78
N ALA A 9 0.39 3.15 2.09
CA ALA A 9 1.78 3.03 2.55
C ALA A 9 2.12 1.62 3.05
N SER A 10 1.75 0.59 2.28
CA SER A 10 1.83 -0.81 2.68
C SER A 10 3.14 -1.45 2.28
N VAL A 11 3.54 -2.49 3.03
CA VAL A 11 4.75 -3.29 2.79
C VAL A 11 4.37 -4.64 2.20
N SER A 12 5.13 -5.07 1.19
CA SER A 12 4.89 -6.31 0.44
C SER A 12 6.15 -7.15 0.20
N GLY A 13 7.30 -6.67 0.69
CA GLY A 13 8.58 -7.35 0.58
C GLY A 13 9.65 -6.70 1.46
N PRO A 14 10.88 -7.25 1.42
CA PRO A 14 12.04 -6.65 2.05
C PRO A 14 12.24 -5.18 1.62
N LEU A 15 12.48 -4.30 2.58
CA LEU A 15 12.61 -2.85 2.32
C LEU A 15 14.03 -2.45 1.92
N ASP A 16 15.03 -3.30 2.19
CA ASP A 16 16.45 -3.06 1.91
C ASP A 16 16.97 -1.70 2.44
N ASN A 17 16.44 -1.25 3.58
CA ASN A 17 16.81 0.00 4.24
C ASN A 17 16.84 -0.17 5.78
N GLU A 18 17.09 0.91 6.52
CA GLU A 18 17.22 0.88 7.99
C GLU A 18 15.94 0.42 8.72
N PHE A 19 14.77 0.48 8.07
CA PHE A 19 13.49 0.07 8.65
C PHE A 19 13.18 -1.41 8.42
N ASP A 20 13.93 -2.10 7.55
CA ASP A 20 13.65 -3.49 7.17
C ASP A 20 13.64 -4.42 8.40
N GLU A 21 14.60 -4.26 9.33
CA GLU A 21 14.69 -5.11 10.52
C GLU A 21 13.42 -5.10 11.38
N GLY A 22 12.76 -3.94 11.49
CA GLY A 22 11.52 -3.82 12.25
C GLY A 22 10.34 -4.55 11.60
N MET A 23 10.42 -4.85 10.30
CA MET A 23 9.32 -5.38 9.50
C MET A 23 9.51 -6.84 9.07
N LYS A 24 10.72 -7.40 9.19
CA LYS A 24 11.06 -8.74 8.66
C LYS A 24 10.10 -9.86 9.05
N THR A 25 9.53 -9.80 10.25
CA THR A 25 8.61 -10.84 10.74
C THR A 25 7.36 -11.01 9.86
N PHE A 26 7.04 -10.03 9.02
CA PHE A 26 5.96 -10.10 8.04
C PHE A 26 6.36 -9.71 6.62
N SER A 27 7.35 -8.85 6.41
CA SER A 27 7.77 -8.43 5.07
C SER A 27 8.62 -9.47 4.33
N HIS A 28 9.33 -10.36 5.04
CA HIS A 28 10.18 -11.40 4.42
C HIS A 28 9.44 -12.73 4.17
N LYS A 29 8.12 -12.75 4.40
CA LYS A 29 7.30 -13.93 4.12
C LYS A 29 6.93 -13.99 2.64
N LYS A 30 6.76 -15.21 2.13
CA LYS A 30 6.16 -15.39 0.81
C LYS A 30 4.66 -15.14 0.89
N PHE A 31 4.18 -14.17 0.13
CA PHE A 31 2.75 -13.92 -0.05
C PHE A 31 2.17 -14.88 -1.08
N ASP A 32 1.01 -15.45 -0.77
CA ASP A 32 0.23 -16.23 -1.72
C ASP A 32 -0.71 -15.28 -2.48
N TRP A 33 -0.20 -14.68 -3.55
CA TRP A 33 -0.91 -13.67 -4.32
C TRP A 33 -2.19 -14.21 -4.97
N GLU A 34 -2.21 -15.48 -5.39
CA GLU A 34 -3.41 -16.12 -5.93
C GLU A 34 -4.50 -16.28 -4.85
N LYS A 35 -4.11 -16.67 -3.64
CA LYS A 35 -5.04 -16.70 -2.51
C LYS A 35 -5.52 -15.31 -2.12
N ILE A 36 -4.66 -14.30 -2.10
CA ILE A 36 -5.05 -12.91 -1.81
C ILE A 36 -6.07 -12.41 -2.85
N LYS A 37 -5.76 -12.55 -4.13
CA LYS A 37 -6.65 -12.15 -5.24
C LYS A 37 -7.95 -12.95 -5.32
N SER A 38 -7.96 -14.21 -4.87
CA SER A 38 -9.20 -14.99 -4.83
C SER A 38 -10.15 -14.56 -3.70
N ASN A 39 -9.63 -13.98 -2.61
CA ASN A 39 -10.42 -13.52 -1.47
C ASN A 39 -10.88 -12.06 -1.57
N CYS A 40 -10.28 -11.26 -2.46
CA CYS A 40 -10.60 -9.84 -2.62
C CYS A 40 -10.67 -9.48 -4.11
N LYS A 41 -11.78 -8.88 -4.53
CA LYS A 41 -12.07 -8.60 -5.95
C LYS A 41 -11.53 -7.25 -6.42
N LYS A 42 -11.30 -6.32 -5.51
CA LYS A 42 -10.84 -4.96 -5.81
C LYS A 42 -9.74 -4.55 -4.85
N PHE A 43 -8.65 -4.05 -5.39
CA PHE A 43 -7.55 -3.51 -4.60
C PHE A 43 -7.31 -2.06 -4.99
N TYR A 44 -7.00 -1.22 -4.02
CA TYR A 44 -6.52 0.14 -4.23
C TYR A 44 -5.20 0.29 -3.49
N VAL A 45 -4.15 0.70 -4.20
CA VAL A 45 -2.83 0.94 -3.60
C VAL A 45 -2.55 2.44 -3.65
N PHE A 46 -2.25 3.02 -2.49
CA PHE A 46 -1.83 4.42 -2.34
C PHE A 46 -0.43 4.46 -1.74
N HIS A 47 0.47 5.18 -2.40
CA HIS A 47 1.84 5.36 -1.89
C HIS A 47 2.36 6.74 -2.23
N SER A 48 3.24 7.28 -1.37
CA SER A 48 3.92 8.53 -1.68
C SER A 48 5.25 8.28 -2.40
N ASN A 49 5.60 9.14 -3.36
CA ASN A 49 6.89 9.06 -4.03
C ASN A 49 8.10 9.44 -3.14
N ASN A 50 7.84 9.97 -1.94
CA ASN A 50 8.87 10.36 -0.97
C ASN A 50 8.59 9.83 0.45
N ASP A 51 7.95 8.66 0.55
CA ASP A 51 7.82 7.95 1.83
C ASP A 51 9.23 7.69 2.42
N PRO A 52 9.53 8.14 3.64
CA PRO A 52 10.85 7.99 4.22
C PRO A 52 11.14 6.56 4.72
N TYR A 53 10.11 5.73 4.89
CA TYR A 53 10.22 4.41 5.50
C TYR A 53 10.15 3.29 4.46
N ILE A 54 9.22 3.42 3.51
CA ILE A 54 8.89 2.36 2.56
C ILE A 54 9.26 2.82 1.14
N PRO A 55 10.23 2.18 0.48
CA PRO A 55 10.63 2.55 -0.87
C PRO A 55 9.47 2.44 -1.87
N LEU A 56 9.41 3.37 -2.83
CA LEU A 56 8.39 3.36 -3.88
C LEU A 56 8.34 2.04 -4.65
N LYS A 57 9.50 1.41 -4.88
CA LYS A 57 9.60 0.12 -5.57
C LYS A 57 8.77 -0.98 -4.88
N ASP A 58 8.63 -0.94 -3.56
CA ASP A 58 7.82 -1.92 -2.83
C ASP A 58 6.34 -1.77 -3.18
N ALA A 59 5.83 -0.54 -3.22
CA ALA A 59 4.46 -0.25 -3.64
C ALA A 59 4.21 -0.57 -5.13
N GLU A 60 5.20 -0.35 -6.00
CA GLU A 60 5.14 -0.75 -7.41
C GLU A 60 5.07 -2.27 -7.57
N ASN A 61 5.85 -3.01 -6.77
CA ASN A 61 5.80 -4.46 -6.72
C ASN A 61 4.43 -4.94 -6.22
N LEU A 62 3.94 -4.40 -5.11
CA LEU A 62 2.62 -4.73 -4.55
C LEU A 62 1.50 -4.54 -5.59
N ALA A 63 1.47 -3.38 -6.25
CA ALA A 63 0.47 -3.08 -7.27
C ALA A 63 0.54 -4.07 -8.45
N ARG A 64 1.76 -4.45 -8.87
CA ARG A 64 1.98 -5.44 -9.93
C ARG A 64 1.50 -6.84 -9.53
N GLU A 65 1.84 -7.32 -8.33
CA GLU A 65 1.42 -8.65 -7.86
C GLU A 65 -0.11 -8.76 -7.74
N LEU A 66 -0.76 -7.67 -7.34
CA LEU A 66 -2.22 -7.55 -7.27
C LEU A 66 -2.89 -7.29 -8.62
N GLY A 67 -2.14 -6.95 -9.67
CA GLY A 67 -2.66 -6.64 -11.00
C GLY A 67 -3.48 -5.34 -11.05
N VAL A 68 -3.14 -4.34 -10.22
CA VAL A 68 -3.83 -3.05 -10.14
C VAL A 68 -2.89 -1.86 -10.36
N GLY A 69 -3.47 -0.67 -10.54
CA GLY A 69 -2.69 0.56 -10.60
C GLY A 69 -2.25 1.07 -9.23
N LEU A 70 -1.10 1.74 -9.19
CA LEU A 70 -0.63 2.50 -8.03
C LEU A 70 -1.14 3.94 -8.09
N THR A 71 -1.89 4.38 -7.07
CA THR A 71 -2.22 5.79 -6.88
C THR A 71 -1.06 6.49 -6.20
N LEU A 72 -0.22 7.13 -7.02
CA LEU A 72 0.96 7.84 -6.54
C LEU A 72 0.61 9.22 -5.99
N ILE A 73 0.92 9.43 -4.72
CA ILE A 73 0.80 10.71 -4.02
C ILE A 73 2.14 11.44 -4.11
N ARG A 74 2.14 12.70 -4.57
CA ARG A 74 3.37 13.49 -4.64
C ARG A 74 3.64 14.16 -3.31
N ASN A 75 4.86 14.01 -2.81
CA ASN A 75 5.36 14.68 -1.61
C ASN A 75 4.56 14.39 -0.32
N GLY A 76 3.87 13.25 -0.24
CA GLY A 76 3.01 12.88 0.89
C GLY A 76 3.70 12.23 2.09
N LYS A 77 5.02 12.01 2.04
CA LYS A 77 5.79 11.22 3.02
C LYS A 77 5.05 9.91 3.36
N HIS A 78 4.91 9.54 4.63
CA HIS A 78 4.23 8.31 5.03
C HIS A 78 2.69 8.45 5.16
N LEU A 79 2.09 9.49 4.55
CA LEU A 79 0.63 9.71 4.55
C LEU A 79 -0.01 9.69 5.96
N ASN A 80 0.76 10.11 6.97
CA ASN A 80 0.34 10.18 8.36
C ASN A 80 0.01 11.63 8.76
N ARG A 81 -0.43 11.83 10.01
CA ARG A 81 -0.77 13.15 10.53
C ARG A 81 0.38 14.15 10.44
N ASP A 82 1.60 13.72 10.74
CA ASP A 82 2.80 14.59 10.71
C ASP A 82 3.20 14.99 9.29
N ALA A 83 2.80 14.20 8.29
CA ALA A 83 2.89 14.53 6.88
C ALA A 83 1.73 15.39 6.35
N GLY A 84 0.78 15.77 7.22
CA GLY A 84 -0.39 16.58 6.86
C GLY A 84 -1.65 15.78 6.53
N TYR A 85 -1.63 14.45 6.60
CA TYR A 85 -2.74 13.57 6.25
C TYR A 85 -3.65 13.26 7.46
N ALA A 86 -4.04 14.30 8.21
CA ALA A 86 -5.13 14.19 9.20
C ALA A 86 -6.49 13.94 8.51
N LYS A 87 -6.59 14.30 7.23
CA LYS A 87 -7.67 13.96 6.32
C LYS A 87 -7.05 13.45 5.03
N PHE A 88 -7.62 12.40 4.46
CA PHE A 88 -7.15 11.82 3.22
C PHE A 88 -8.33 11.69 2.24
N ARG A 89 -8.47 12.68 1.35
CA ARG A 89 -9.66 12.81 0.48
C ARG A 89 -9.71 11.69 -0.54
N GLU A 90 -8.57 11.35 -1.12
CA GLU A 90 -8.42 10.30 -2.13
C GLU A 90 -8.82 8.93 -1.56
N LEU A 91 -8.43 8.65 -0.30
CA LEU A 91 -8.87 7.46 0.42
C LEU A 91 -10.39 7.45 0.64
N LEU A 92 -10.98 8.58 1.06
CA LEU A 92 -12.43 8.69 1.23
C LEU A 92 -13.18 8.44 -0.08
N GLU A 93 -12.69 8.97 -1.20
CA GLU A 93 -13.29 8.72 -2.51
C GLU A 93 -13.14 7.25 -2.96
N ALA A 94 -12.05 6.56 -2.60
CA ALA A 94 -11.93 5.12 -2.83
C ALA A 94 -12.94 4.31 -1.99
N VAL A 95 -13.12 4.66 -0.71
CA VAL A 95 -14.12 4.03 0.16
C VAL A 95 -15.54 4.20 -0.40
N LYS A 96 -15.89 5.40 -0.88
CA LYS A 96 -17.21 5.66 -1.49
C LYS A 96 -17.48 4.85 -2.76
N LYS A 97 -16.45 4.40 -3.49
CA LYS A 97 -16.60 3.53 -4.67
C LYS A 97 -16.85 2.06 -4.30
N ILE A 98 -16.61 1.70 -3.04
CA ILE A 98 -16.75 0.34 -2.52
C ILE A 98 -18.13 0.15 -1.85
N LEU A 99 -18.65 1.21 -1.22
CA LEU A 99 -19.98 1.27 -0.62
C LEU A 99 -21.08 1.26 -1.68
#